data_AF-A0A973FCY3-F1
#
_entry.id   AF-A0A973FCY3-F1
#
_cell.length_a   1.000
_cell.length_b   1.000
_cell.length_c   1.000
_cell.angle_alpha   90.00
_cell.angle_beta   90.00
_cell.angle_gamma   90.00
#
_symmetry.space_group_name_H-M   'P 1'
#
loop_
_entity.id
_entity.type
_entity.pdbx_description
1 polymer ?
#
loop_
_entity_poly.entity_id
_entity_poly.type
_entity_poly.pdbx_seq_one_letter_code
_entity_poly.pdbx_strand_id
1 'polypeptide(L)'
;MRKRGEKALGDERILGGDDFVKEILKEAEERADALLPLTDRLRKLDEDIVRLCEAEGVTLAFLQSGSRIGMLPKLRKKLARKSVFEYGLPLAETAKRLGVRANAVNYMLKDR
;
A
#
# COMPACT_ATOMS: atom_id res chain seq x y z
N MET A 1 -10.83 -45.78 12.13
CA MET A 1 -10.07 -44.94 11.18
C MET A 1 -10.70 -43.54 11.17
N ARG A 2 -9.97 -42.49 11.60
CA ARG A 2 -10.48 -41.11 11.58
C ARG A 2 -10.18 -40.50 10.20
N LYS A 3 -11.21 -40.03 9.49
CA LYS A 3 -11.05 -39.29 8.22
C LYS A 3 -10.31 -37.98 8.52
N ARG A 4 -9.11 -37.81 7.96
CA ARG A 4 -8.40 -36.53 7.88
C ARG A 4 -9.06 -35.72 6.77
N GLY A 5 -10.13 -35.00 7.14
CA GLY A 5 -10.67 -33.91 6.33
C GLY A 5 -9.87 -32.64 6.60
N GLU A 6 -9.53 -31.95 5.52
CA GLU A 6 -8.89 -30.64 5.35
C GLU A 6 -8.83 -29.74 6.59
N LYS A 7 -7.63 -29.20 6.86
CA LYS A 7 -7.41 -28.19 7.90
C LYS A 7 -8.24 -26.95 7.58
N ALA A 8 -9.28 -26.68 8.36
CA ALA A 8 -9.96 -25.40 8.37
C ALA A 8 -8.94 -24.28 8.56
N LEU A 9 -8.96 -23.27 7.67
CA LEU A 9 -8.04 -22.13 7.65
C LEU A 9 -8.26 -21.12 8.80
N GLY A 10 -9.04 -21.49 9.82
CA GLY A 10 -9.29 -20.72 11.04
C GLY A 10 -10.04 -21.55 12.07
N ASP A 11 -9.95 -21.16 13.35
CA ASP A 11 -10.67 -21.83 14.45
C ASP A 11 -12.18 -21.54 14.33
N GLU A 12 -12.98 -22.57 14.04
CA GLU A 12 -14.44 -22.48 13.90
C GLU A 12 -15.13 -21.90 15.13
N ARG A 13 -14.52 -21.96 16.31
CA ARG A 13 -15.07 -21.37 17.54
C ARG A 13 -14.88 -19.85 17.60
N ILE A 14 -13.97 -19.31 16.80
CA ILE A 14 -13.69 -17.86 16.73
C ILE A 14 -14.42 -17.23 15.56
N LEU A 15 -14.39 -17.88 14.39
CA LEU A 15 -14.95 -17.32 13.16
C LEU A 15 -16.35 -17.84 12.85
N GLY A 16 -16.77 -18.97 13.43
CA GLY A 16 -18.02 -19.65 13.09
C GLY A 16 -17.89 -20.46 11.79
N GLY A 17 -18.59 -21.60 11.72
CA GLY A 17 -18.62 -22.47 10.52
C GLY A 17 -19.73 -22.14 9.51
N ASP A 18 -20.47 -21.05 9.73
CA ASP A 18 -21.65 -20.69 8.96
C ASP A 18 -21.33 -20.23 7.52
N ASP A 19 -22.28 -20.43 6.61
CA ASP A 19 -22.14 -20.07 5.20
C ASP A 19 -21.91 -18.55 4.99
N PHE A 20 -22.38 -17.72 5.92
CA PHE A 20 -22.08 -16.29 5.97
C PHE A 20 -20.57 -15.99 6.05
N VAL A 21 -19.83 -16.77 6.83
CA VAL A 21 -18.38 -16.59 7.02
C VAL A 21 -17.64 -17.01 5.76
N LYS A 22 -18.10 -18.09 5.11
CA LYS A 22 -17.56 -18.54 3.83
C LYS A 22 -17.79 -17.49 2.73
N GLU A 23 -18.98 -16.88 2.68
CA GLU A 23 -19.25 -15.81 1.72
C GLU A 23 -18.38 -14.57 1.98
N ILE A 24 -18.20 -14.16 3.23
CA ILE A 24 -17.30 -13.04 3.56
C ILE A 24 -15.85 -13.33 3.18
N LEU A 25 -15.36 -14.54 3.48
CA LEU A 25 -13.99 -14.93 3.12
C LEU A 25 -13.80 -14.99 1.61
N LYS A 26 -14.80 -15.51 0.88
CA LYS A 26 -14.80 -15.56 -0.58
C LYS A 26 -14.80 -14.16 -1.19
N GLU A 27 -15.61 -13.24 -0.67
CA GLU A 27 -15.60 -11.84 -1.12
C GLU A 27 -14.25 -11.16 -0.86
N ALA A 28 -13.61 -11.48 0.27
CA ALA A 28 -12.26 -10.98 0.58
C ALA A 28 -11.17 -11.57 -0.34
N GLU A 29 -11.26 -12.85 -0.70
CA GLU A 29 -10.39 -13.51 -1.68
C GLU A 29 -10.59 -12.92 -3.08
N GLU A 30 -11.83 -12.75 -3.54
CA GLU A 30 -12.15 -12.14 -4.84
C GLU A 30 -11.64 -10.69 -4.94
N ARG A 31 -11.69 -9.93 -3.83
CA ARG A 31 -11.07 -8.60 -3.75
C ARG A 31 -9.55 -8.65 -3.78
N ALA A 32 -8.92 -9.70 -3.24
CA ALA A 32 -7.48 -9.89 -3.31
C ALA A 32 -7.02 -10.25 -4.73
N ASP A 33 -7.78 -11.07 -5.44
CA ASP A 33 -7.52 -11.43 -6.84
C ASP A 33 -7.69 -10.24 -7.81
N ALA A 34 -8.54 -9.28 -7.47
CA ALA A 34 -8.70 -8.03 -8.20
C ALA A 34 -7.55 -7.02 -7.99
N LEU A 35 -6.61 -7.28 -7.07
CA LEU A 35 -5.46 -6.41 -6.86
C LEU A 35 -4.45 -6.59 -8.00
N LEU A 36 -4.11 -5.49 -8.65
CA LEU A 36 -3.01 -5.45 -9.60
C LEU A 36 -1.74 -6.10 -8.99
N PRO A 37 -0.94 -6.81 -9.80
CA PRO A 37 0.37 -7.29 -9.37
C PRO A 37 1.18 -6.17 -8.72
N LEU A 38 2.00 -6.50 -7.72
CA LEU A 38 2.81 -5.51 -7.01
C LEU A 38 3.61 -4.63 -7.99
N THR A 39 4.19 -5.25 -9.03
CA THR A 39 4.94 -4.56 -10.09
C THR A 39 4.12 -3.47 -10.80
N ASP A 40 2.85 -3.73 -11.11
CA ASP A 40 1.99 -2.73 -11.76
C ASP A 40 1.61 -1.59 -10.82
N ARG A 41 1.38 -1.91 -9.54
CA ARG A 41 1.09 -0.91 -8.51
C ARG A 41 2.30 -0.01 -8.26
N LEU A 42 3.50 -0.58 -8.30
CA LEU A 42 4.75 0.15 -8.23
C LEU A 42 4.95 1.05 -9.46
N ARG A 43 4.69 0.55 -10.66
CA ARG A 43 4.75 1.35 -11.90
C ARG A 43 3.79 2.53 -11.87
N LYS A 44 2.55 2.34 -11.39
CA LYS A 44 1.59 3.45 -11.20
C LYS A 44 2.11 4.54 -10.26
N LEU A 45 2.77 4.14 -9.16
CA LEU A 45 3.40 5.10 -8.27
C LEU A 45 4.53 5.87 -8.96
N ASP A 46 5.37 5.19 -9.74
CA ASP A 46 6.46 5.83 -10.49
C ASP A 46 5.91 6.83 -11.53
N GLU A 47 4.83 6.49 -12.24
CA GLU A 47 4.12 7.39 -13.15
C GLU A 47 3.52 8.62 -12.44
N ASP A 48 2.92 8.43 -11.27
CA ASP A 48 2.39 9.53 -10.45
C ASP A 48 3.48 10.47 -9.95
N ILE A 49 4.62 9.92 -9.54
CA ILE A 49 5.77 10.71 -9.09
C ILE A 49 6.22 11.64 -10.21
N VAL A 50 6.42 11.10 -11.42
CA VAL A 50 6.85 11.89 -12.59
C VAL A 50 5.83 12.98 -12.89
N ARG A 51 4.54 12.64 -13.00
CA ARG A 51 3.48 13.62 -13.30
C ARG A 51 3.38 14.72 -12.26
N LEU A 52 3.49 14.39 -10.98
CA LEU A 52 3.44 15.38 -9.90
C LEU A 52 4.68 16.28 -9.91
N CYS A 53 5.86 15.72 -10.15
CA CYS A 53 7.10 16.47 -10.32
C CYS A 53 7.01 17.48 -11.47
N GLU A 54 6.51 17.05 -12.63
CA GLU A 54 6.31 17.92 -13.79
C GLU A 54 5.31 19.05 -13.50
N ALA A 55 4.16 18.72 -12.89
CA ALA A 55 3.12 19.69 -12.56
C ALA A 55 3.59 20.77 -11.57
N GLU A 56 4.49 20.43 -10.65
CA GLU A 56 4.98 21.32 -9.60
C GLU A 56 6.34 21.95 -9.94
N GLY A 57 6.90 21.67 -11.12
CA GLY A 57 8.21 22.18 -11.54
C GLY A 57 9.37 21.68 -10.69
N VAL A 58 9.25 20.48 -10.13
CA VAL A 58 10.23 19.85 -9.22
C VAL A 58 10.92 18.70 -9.92
N THR A 59 12.25 18.65 -9.86
CA THR A 59 12.99 17.49 -10.39
C THR A 59 12.81 16.26 -9.50
N LEU A 60 12.86 15.07 -10.11
CA LEU A 60 12.80 13.81 -9.37
C LEU A 60 13.90 13.70 -8.30
N ALA A 61 15.13 14.11 -8.64
CA ALA A 61 16.25 14.11 -7.70
C ALA A 61 15.99 15.03 -6.50
N PHE A 62 15.36 16.19 -6.70
CA PHE A 62 15.00 17.08 -5.60
C PHE A 62 13.90 16.47 -4.73
N LEU A 63 12.88 15.84 -5.33
CA LEU A 63 11.87 15.07 -4.61
C LEU A 63 12.47 13.92 -3.80
N GLN A 64 13.48 13.22 -4.31
CA GLN A 64 14.13 12.10 -3.62
C GLN A 64 15.25 12.54 -2.66
N SER A 65 15.58 13.82 -2.62
CA SER A 65 16.61 14.34 -1.71
C SER A 65 16.17 14.29 -0.24
N GLY A 66 17.12 14.44 0.68
CA GLY A 66 16.81 14.63 2.11
C GLY A 66 16.19 16.00 2.45
N SER A 67 16.02 16.90 1.48
CA SER A 67 15.55 18.27 1.72
C SER A 67 14.12 18.31 2.23
N ARG A 68 13.85 19.23 3.16
CA ARG A 68 12.51 19.50 3.72
C ARG A 68 11.99 20.89 3.34
N ILE A 69 12.63 21.55 2.38
CA ILE A 69 12.36 22.93 1.99
C ILE A 69 11.12 23.00 1.09
N GLY A 70 10.34 24.07 1.26
CA GLY A 70 9.24 24.42 0.37
C GLY A 70 8.14 23.35 0.33
N MET A 71 7.75 22.97 -0.88
CA MET A 71 6.65 22.03 -1.13
C MET A 71 7.01 20.55 -0.94
N LEU A 72 8.29 20.19 -0.80
CA LEU A 72 8.74 18.80 -0.75
C LEU A 72 8.04 17.95 0.32
N PRO A 73 7.91 18.40 1.59
CA PRO A 73 7.21 17.60 2.61
C PRO A 73 5.75 17.34 2.24
N LYS A 74 5.07 18.32 1.63
CA LYS A 74 3.68 18.20 1.20
C LYS A 74 3.53 17.21 0.03
N LEU A 75 4.41 17.28 -0.96
CA LEU A 75 4.42 16.36 -2.10
C LEU A 75 4.69 14.92 -1.66
N ARG A 76 5.71 14.70 -0.81
CA ARG A 76 6.00 13.36 -0.27
C ARG A 76 4.84 12.81 0.56
N LYS A 77 4.20 13.64 1.39
CA LYS A 77 3.01 13.23 2.17
C LYS A 77 1.84 12.83 1.26
N LYS A 78 1.59 13.60 0.19
CA LYS A 78 0.56 13.28 -0.81
C LYS A 78 0.84 11.93 -1.49
N LEU A 79 2.06 11.74 -1.98
CA LEU A 79 2.46 10.50 -2.66
C LEU A 79 2.47 9.30 -1.71
N ALA A 80 2.94 9.46 -0.47
CA ALA A 80 2.93 8.42 0.56
C ALA A 80 1.51 7.95 0.92
N ARG A 81 0.57 8.88 1.03
CA ARG A 81 -0.84 8.54 1.27
C ARG A 81 -1.42 7.74 0.11
N LYS A 82 -1.21 8.24 -1.10
CA LYS A 82 -1.68 7.59 -2.32
C LYS A 82 -1.10 6.18 -2.47
N SER A 83 0.21 6.03 -2.31
CA SER A 83 0.88 4.74 -2.46
C SER A 83 0.40 3.69 -1.45
N VAL A 84 0.21 4.09 -0.19
CA VAL A 84 -0.15 3.13 0.88
C VAL A 84 -1.65 2.85 0.90
N PHE A 85 -2.49 3.88 0.79
CA PHE A 85 -3.94 3.71 0.93
C PHE A 85 -4.65 3.38 -0.37
N GLU A 86 -4.22 3.92 -1.51
CA GLU A 86 -4.86 3.65 -2.80
C GLU A 86 -4.20 2.46 -3.51
N TYR A 87 -2.88 2.35 -3.44
CA TYR A 87 -2.14 1.26 -4.11
C TYR A 87 -1.76 0.11 -3.20
N GLY A 88 -2.00 0.19 -1.88
CA GLY A 88 -1.69 -0.89 -0.96
C GLY A 88 -0.21 -1.28 -0.96
N LEU A 89 0.69 -0.31 -1.18
CA LEU A 89 2.12 -0.57 -1.28
C LEU A 89 2.77 -0.66 0.11
N PRO A 90 3.77 -1.55 0.29
CA PRO A 90 4.54 -1.60 1.52
C PRO A 90 5.23 -0.27 1.83
N LEU A 91 5.33 0.08 3.12
CA LEU A 91 6.00 1.31 3.57
C LEU A 91 7.45 1.39 3.07
N ALA A 92 8.17 0.26 3.06
CA ALA A 92 9.56 0.20 2.61
C ALA A 92 9.70 0.50 1.11
N GLU A 93 8.83 -0.05 0.27
CA GLU A 93 8.85 0.21 -1.18
C GLU A 93 8.42 1.63 -1.52
N THR A 94 7.43 2.16 -0.80
CA THR A 94 7.06 3.57 -0.88
C THR A 94 8.26 4.47 -0.53
N ALA A 95 8.94 4.17 0.57
CA ALA A 95 10.05 4.97 1.07
C ALA A 95 11.23 5.02 0.08
N LYS A 96 11.58 3.88 -0.52
CA LYS A 96 12.63 3.79 -1.55
C LYS A 96 12.37 4.74 -2.72
N ARG A 97 11.14 4.73 -3.26
CA ARG A 97 10.76 5.58 -4.39
C ARG A 97 10.72 7.07 -4.06
N LEU A 98 10.33 7.41 -2.83
CA LEU A 98 10.29 8.79 -2.36
C LEU A 98 11.64 9.32 -1.83
N GLY A 99 12.68 8.48 -1.79
CA GLY A 99 14.00 8.86 -1.28
C GLY A 99 14.04 9.11 0.23
N VAL A 100 13.18 8.43 1.00
CA VAL A 100 13.09 8.58 2.47
C VAL A 100 13.22 7.23 3.19
N ARG A 101 13.29 7.26 4.52
CA ARG A 101 13.25 6.05 5.35
C ARG A 101 11.79 5.61 5.57
N ALA A 102 11.55 4.31 5.73
CA ALA A 102 10.20 3.77 5.99
C ALA A 102 9.50 4.41 7.20
N ASN A 103 10.25 4.77 8.26
CA ASN A 103 9.69 5.47 9.41
C ASN A 103 9.15 6.86 9.05
N ALA A 104 9.79 7.57 8.11
CA ALA A 104 9.32 8.87 7.63
C ALA A 104 7.96 8.74 6.92
N VAL A 105 7.77 7.68 6.14
CA VAL A 105 6.46 7.36 5.53
C VAL A 105 5.42 7.15 6.62
N ASN A 106 5.73 6.36 7.65
CA ASN A 106 4.82 6.16 8.79
C ASN A 106 4.42 7.48 9.46
N TYR A 107 5.36 8.39 9.70
CA TYR A 107 5.05 9.73 10.22
C TYR A 107 4.14 10.54 9.29
N MET A 108 4.37 10.50 7.97
CA MET A 108 3.53 11.19 6.99
C MET A 108 2.07 10.71 7.00
N LEU A 109 1.83 9.44 7.39
CA LEU A 109 0.50 8.85 7.47
C LEU A 109 -0.25 9.15 8.78
N LYS A 110 0.47 9.50 9.86
CA LYS A 110 -0.11 9.68 11.20
C LYS A 110 -0.94 10.95 11.38
N ASP A 111 -0.68 11.99 10.60
CA ASP A 111 -1.40 13.27 10.72
C ASP A 111 -2.79 13.19 10.07
N ARG A 112 -3.84 13.23 10.90
CA ARG A 112 -5.23 13.46 10.51
C ARG A 112 -5.63 14.87 10.89
#